data_AF-A0A978SJR3-F1
#
_entry.id   AF-A0A978SJR3-F1
#
_cell.length_a   1.000
_cell.length_b   1.000
_cell.length_c   1.000
_cell.angle_alpha   90.00
_cell.angle_beta   90.00
_cell.angle_gamma   90.00
#
_symmetry.space_group_name_H-M   'P 1'
#
loop_
_entity.id
_entity.type
_entity.pdbx_description
1 polymer ?
#
loop_
_entity_poly.entity_id
_entity_poly.type
_entity_poly.pdbx_seq_one_letter_code
_entity_poly.pdbx_strand_id
1 'polypeptide(L)' 'MKPHQYRHQIFRWKTANDPIARYRLHIEAIALSGESIHRAQWEFETFRGLLTFLNRHFPEIDAGSIQFQVA' A
#
# COMPACT_ATOMS: atom_id res chain seq x y z
N MET A 1 4.20 -20.64 -11.73
CA MET A 1 3.85 -20.20 -10.36
C MET A 1 2.38 -19.82 -10.39
N LYS A 2 1.53 -20.39 -9.51
CA LYS A 2 0.09 -20.03 -9.49
C LYS A 2 -0.03 -18.55 -9.06
N PRO A 3 -0.97 -17.78 -9.62
CA PRO A 3 -1.06 -16.35 -9.34
C PRO A 3 -1.46 -16.17 -7.87
N HIS A 4 -0.52 -15.67 -7.05
CA HIS A 4 -0.90 -15.06 -5.79
C HIS A 4 -1.64 -13.77 -6.12
N GLN A 5 -2.83 -13.58 -5.56
CA GLN A 5 -3.51 -12.31 -5.66
C GLN A 5 -2.81 -11.33 -4.72
N TYR A 6 -2.33 -10.21 -5.24
CA TYR A 6 -1.69 -9.18 -4.42
C TYR A 6 -2.73 -8.17 -3.95
N ARG A 7 -2.65 -7.80 -2.68
CA ARG A 7 -3.44 -6.72 -2.08
C ARG A 7 -2.52 -5.56 -1.72
N HIS A 8 -2.94 -4.35 -2.09
CA HIS A 8 -2.21 -3.12 -1.80
C HIS A 8 -3.04 -2.31 -0.82
N GLN A 9 -2.48 -1.99 0.33
CA GLN A 9 -3.13 -1.19 1.36
C GLN A 9 -2.34 0.09 1.58
N ILE A 10 -3.02 1.23 1.54
CA ILE A 10 -2.43 2.52 1.80
C ILE A 10 -3.00 3.05 3.10
N PHE A 11 -2.13 3.22 4.09
CA PHE A 11 -2.47 3.81 5.38
C PHE A 11 -2.04 5.25 5.40
N ARG A 12 -2.94 6.15 5.77
CA ARG A 12 -2.64 7.55 6.05
C ARG A 12 -2.83 7.81 7.53
N TRP A 13 -1.84 8.39 8.19
CA TRP A 13 -1.94 8.81 9.59
C TRP A 13 -1.35 10.19 9.82
N LYS A 14 -1.73 10.79 10.95
CA LYS A 14 -1.16 12.02 11.49
C LYS A 14 -0.84 11.80 12.96
N THR A 15 0.14 12.53 13.50
CA THR A 15 0.40 12.51 14.94
C THR A 15 0.11 13.89 15.51
N ALA A 16 -0.22 13.98 16.81
CA ALA A 16 -0.50 15.26 17.45
C ALA A 16 0.70 16.24 17.37
N ASN A 17 1.93 15.70 17.27
CA ASN A 17 3.18 16.47 17.21
C ASN A 17 3.68 16.71 15.78
N ASP A 18 3.10 16.05 14.78
CA ASP A 18 3.44 16.20 13.36
C ASP A 18 2.14 16.28 12.54
N PRO A 19 1.65 17.50 12.24
CA PRO A 19 0.39 17.69 11.52
C PRO A 19 0.46 17.24 10.05
N ILE A 20 1.67 16.95 9.55
CA ILE A 20 1.91 16.46 8.21
C ILE A 20 1.42 15.01 8.14
N ALA A 21 0.55 14.73 7.16
CA ALA A 21 0.08 13.36 6.93
C ALA A 21 1.22 12.50 6.39
N ARG A 22 1.43 11.35 7.01
CA ARG A 22 2.33 10.31 6.51
C ARG A 22 1.53 9.20 5.85
N TYR A 23 2.19 8.51 4.94
CA TYR A 23 1.59 7.48 4.10
C TYR A 23 2.43 6.21 4.17
N ARG A 24 1.78 5.06 4.28
CA ARG A 24 2.44 3.76 4.26
C ARG A 24 1.74 2.89 3.24
N LEU A 25 2.51 2.35 2.30
CA LEU A 25 2.07 1.30 1.41
C LEU A 25 2.43 -0.03 2.05
N HIS A 26 1.45 -0.91 2.17
CA HIS A 26 1.62 -2.29 2.63
C HIS A 26 1.15 -3.23 1.53
N ILE A 27 1.98 -4.20 1.19
CA ILE A 27 1.69 -5.19 0.16
C ILE A 27 1.65 -6.55 0.80
N GLU A 28 0.59 -7.28 0.48
CA GLU A 28 0.35 -8.64 0.92
C GLU A 28 0.06 -9.54 -0.26
N ALA A 29 0.50 -10.80 -0.16
CA ALA A 29 0.12 -11.85 -1.09
C ALA A 29 -0.93 -12.73 -0.43
N ILE A 30 -2.09 -12.85 -1.08
CA ILE A 30 -3.17 -13.73 -0.66
C ILE A 30 -2.92 -15.10 -1.30
N ALA A 31 -2.71 -16.11 -0.48
CA ALA A 31 -2.62 -17.50 -0.92
C ALA A 31 -4.00 -18.04 -1.32
N LEU A 32 -4.04 -19.13 -2.08
CA LEU A 32 -5.31 -19.78 -2.46
C LEU A 32 -6.10 -20.32 -1.25
N SER A 33 -5.42 -20.54 -0.12
CA SER A 33 -6.04 -20.87 1.17
C SER A 33 -6.77 -19.69 1.82
N GLY A 34 -6.64 -18.48 1.27
CA GLY A 34 -7.14 -17.24 1.87
C GLY A 34 -6.18 -16.60 2.89
N GLU A 35 -5.04 -17.23 3.16
CA GLU A 35 -4.02 -16.70 4.06
C GLU A 35 -3.32 -15.47 3.46
N SER A 36 -3.20 -14.39 4.24
CA SER A 36 -2.49 -13.18 3.86
C SER A 36 -1.05 -13.24 4.35
N ILE A 37 -0.10 -13.15 3.43
CA ILE A 37 1.33 -13.15 3.74
C ILE A 37 1.88 -11.76 3.43
N HIS A 38 2.48 -11.11 4.42
CA HIS A 38 3.18 -9.85 4.22
C HIS A 38 4.31 -10.02 3.18
N ARG A 39 4.38 -9.10 2.22
CA ARG A 39 5.41 -9.08 1.19
C ARG A 39 6.37 -7.92 1.35
N ALA A 40 5.83 -6.70 1.47
CA ALA A 40 6.64 -5.51 1.53
C ALA A 40 5.88 -4.34 2.13
N GLN A 41 6.64 -3.35 2.61
CA GLN A 41 6.10 -2.08 3.07
C GLN A 41 7.04 -0.93 2.74
N TRP A 42 6.46 0.24 2.48
CA TRP A 42 7.19 1.49 2.29
C TRP A 42 6.47 2.63 3.00
N GLU A 43 7.24 3.58 3.50
CA GLU A 43 6.72 4.81 4.09
C GLU A 43 7.10 6.01 3.24
N PHE A 44 6.18 6.98 3.18
CA PHE A 44 6.32 8.20 2.41
C PHE A 44 5.86 9.38 3.26
N GLU A 45 6.68 10.42 3.29
CA GLU A 45 6.37 11.68 3.98
C GLU A 45 5.29 12.49 3.26
N THR A 46 5.03 12.20 1.98
CA THR A 46 4.02 12.91 1.18
C THR A 46 3.24 11.95 0.30
N PHE A 47 1.98 12.30 0.02
CA PHE A 47 1.14 11.56 -0.93
C PHE A 47 1.76 11.54 -2.33
N ARG A 48 2.40 12.64 -2.74
CA ARG A 48 3.07 12.74 -4.05
C ARG A 48 4.21 11.73 -4.18
N GLY A 49 4.99 11.51 -3.12
CA GLY A 49 6.04 10.50 -3.08
C GLY A 49 5.47 9.09 -3.28
N LEU A 50 4.40 8.77 -2.55
CA LEU A 50 3.67 7.50 -2.71
C LEU A 50 3.16 7.30 -4.14
N LEU A 51 2.47 8.30 -4.71
CA LEU A 51 1.94 8.20 -6.08
C LEU A 51 3.04 8.02 -7.12
N THR A 52 4.17 8.73 -6.96
CA THR A 52 5.32 8.58 -7.86
C THR A 52 5.90 7.17 -7.78
N PHE A 53 6.00 6.61 -6.57
CA PHE A 53 6.43 5.23 -6.36
C PHE A 53 5.46 4.22 -6.99
N LEU A 54 4.16 4.37 -6.75
CA LEU A 54 3.13 3.49 -7.32
C LEU A 54 3.15 3.52 -8.86
N ASN A 55 3.18 4.69 -9.47
CA ASN A 55 3.24 4.82 -10.93
C ASN A 55 4.52 4.20 -11.52
N ARG A 56 5.64 4.24 -10.78
CA ARG A 56 6.93 3.70 -11.27
C ARG A 56 7.04 2.19 -11.11
N HIS A 57 6.58 1.65 -9.98
CA HIS A 57 6.80 0.25 -9.60
C HIS A 57 5.58 -0.64 -9.86
N PHE A 58 4.39 -0.05 -9.91
CA PHE A 58 3.12 -0.72 -10.13
C PHE A 58 2.26 0.03 -11.17
N PRO A 59 2.77 0.23 -12.40
CA PRO A 59 2.09 1.02 -13.44
C PRO A 59 0.74 0.43 -13.87
N GLU A 60 0.56 -0.89 -13.70
CA GLU A 60 -0.67 -1.62 -14.04
C GLU A 60 -1.49 -1.98 -12.79
N ILE A 61 -1.27 -1.28 -11.67
CA ILE A 61 -2.05 -1.53 -10.46
C ILE A 61 -3.53 -1.21 -10.73
N ASP A 62 -4.37 -2.23 -10.60
CA ASP A 62 -5.81 -2.03 -10.65
C ASP A 62 -6.21 -1.21 -9.43
N ALA A 63 -6.88 -0.07 -9.64
CA ALA A 63 -7.40 0.77 -8.58
C ALA A 63 -8.33 -0.02 -7.64
N GLY A 64 -9.02 -1.06 -8.14
CA GLY A 64 -9.83 -1.97 -7.33
C GLY A 64 -9.03 -2.83 -6.34
N SER A 65 -7.72 -2.98 -6.54
CA SER A 65 -6.81 -3.71 -5.65
C SER A 65 -6.20 -2.85 -4.55
N ILE A 66 -6.39 -1.53 -4.60
CA ILE A 66 -5.88 -0.56 -3.63
C ILE A 66 -6.95 -0.26 -2.60
N GLN A 67 -6.67 -0.58 -1.34
CA GLN A 67 -7.50 -0.19 -0.21
C GLN A 67 -6.87 1.01 0.48
N PHE A 68 -7.59 2.13 0.53
CA PHE A 68 -7.14 3.32 1.25
C PHE A 68 -7.77 3.37 2.64
N GLN A 69 -6.95 3.47 3.68
CA GLN A 69 -7.37 3.56 5.07
C GLN A 69 -6.81 4.83 5.70
N VAL A 70 -7.64 5.52 6.49
CA VAL A 70 -7.28 6.73 7.21
C VAL A 70 -7.38 6.45 8.70
N ALA A 71 -6.28 6.66 9.41
CA ALA A 71 -6.18 6.58 10.86
C ALA A 71 -6.02 7.97 11.47
#